data_AF-A0A7R9MFF8-F1
#
_entry.id   AF-A0A7R9MFF8-F1
#
_cell.length_a   1.000
_cell.length_b   1.000
_cell.length_c   1.000
_cell.angle_alpha   90.00
_cell.angle_beta   90.00
_cell.angle_gamma   90.00
#
_symmetry.space_group_name_H-M   'P 1'
#
loop_
_entity.id
_entity.type
_entity.pdbx_description
1 polymer ?
#
loop_
_entity_poly.entity_id
_entity_poly.type
_entity_poly.pdbx_seq_one_letter_code
_entity_poly.pdbx_strand_id
1 'polypeptide(L)'
;MARYFSGEDIDEFRDCFYLITHSNGSITSLDELKTIMRSLAMSPTQAELKQYFQQKGGKLSFADFLDVMHSHSVKEKVSQEVMDAFRASDWNRSGTI
;
A
#
# COMPACT_ATOMS: atom_id res chain seq x y z
N MET A 1 -10.61 1.74 13.01
CA MET A 1 -9.27 1.92 12.41
C MET A 1 -8.31 0.78 12.78
N ALA A 2 -8.37 0.21 13.99
CA ALA A 2 -7.60 -0.98 14.40
C ALA A 2 -8.13 -2.35 13.90
N ARG A 3 -8.83 -2.41 12.75
CA ARG A 3 -9.45 -3.66 12.26
C ARG A 3 -8.64 -4.38 11.16
N TYR A 4 -7.60 -3.75 10.64
CA TYR A 4 -6.89 -4.24 9.46
C TYR A 4 -5.41 -4.56 9.70
N PHE A 5 -4.83 -4.02 10.78
CA PHE A 5 -3.43 -4.16 11.14
C PHE A 5 -3.34 -4.45 12.64
N SER A 6 -2.36 -5.27 13.04
CA SER A 6 -2.09 -5.60 14.43
C SER A 6 -1.52 -4.39 15.17
N GLY A 7 -1.55 -4.40 16.50
CA GLY A 7 -0.96 -3.30 17.29
C GLY A 7 0.52 -3.08 16.97
N GLU A 8 1.27 -4.17 16.76
CA GLU A 8 2.68 -4.16 16.37
C GLU A 8 2.89 -3.57 14.97
N ASP A 9 2.06 -3.96 13.99
CA ASP A 9 2.11 -3.40 12.63
C ASP A 9 1.86 -1.89 12.63
N ILE A 10 0.89 -1.43 13.43
CA ILE A 10 0.56 -0.01 13.55
C ILE A 10 1.73 0.77 14.15
N ASP A 11 2.43 0.19 15.12
CA ASP A 11 3.60 0.82 15.75
C ASP A 11 4.77 0.92 14.77
N GLU A 12 5.05 -0.14 14.00
CA GLU A 12 6.07 -0.11 12.95
C GLU A 12 5.74 0.91 11.85
N PHE A 13 4.48 0.96 11.42
CA PHE A 13 4.00 1.95 10.46
C PHE A 13 4.17 3.36 11.00
N ARG A 14 3.90 3.55 12.28
CA ARG A 14 4.03 4.83 12.96
C ARG A 14 5.50 5.27 13.00
N ASP A 15 6.40 4.39 13.40
CA ASP A 15 7.82 4.68 13.45
C ASP A 15 8.38 5.00 12.07
N CYS A 16 8.09 4.19 11.05
CA CYS A 16 8.49 4.48 9.67
C CYS A 16 7.92 5.80 9.16
N PHE A 17 6.65 6.10 9.48
CA PHE A 17 6.00 7.34 9.08
C PHE A 17 6.68 8.56 9.70
N TYR A 18 6.94 8.56 11.00
CA TYR A 18 7.60 9.68 11.68
C TYR A 18 9.09 9.78 11.33
N LEU A 19 9.76 8.66 11.05
CA LEU A 19 11.14 8.62 10.57
C LEU A 19 11.29 9.24 9.16
N ILE A 20 10.26 9.24 8.32
CA ILE A 20 10.34 9.88 7.00
C ILE A 20 9.78 11.30 7.03
N THR A 21 8.68 11.53 7.77
CA THR A 21 8.00 12.84 7.81
C THR A 21 8.60 13.86 8.78
N HIS A 22 9.79 13.58 9.34
CA HIS A 22 10.62 14.24 10.39
C HIS A 22 10.34 15.69 10.84
N SER A 23 9.63 16.52 10.07
CA SER A 23 9.29 17.92 10.39
C SER A 23 7.81 18.30 10.27
N ASN A 24 6.97 17.51 9.57
CA ASN A 24 5.65 17.99 9.12
C ASN A 24 4.47 17.19 9.73
N GLY A 25 4.73 16.00 10.26
CA GLY A 25 3.70 15.11 10.82
C GLY A 25 2.69 14.59 9.78
N SER A 26 3.03 14.73 8.50
CA SER A 26 2.16 14.39 7.36
C SER A 26 3.01 14.19 6.12
N ILE A 27 2.57 13.28 5.24
CA ILE A 27 3.22 13.05 3.94
C ILE A 27 2.77 14.15 2.98
N THR A 28 3.74 14.86 2.42
CA THR A 28 3.55 16.00 1.51
C THR A 28 4.18 15.79 0.14
N SER A 29 4.96 14.72 -0.02
CA SER A 29 5.55 14.33 -1.31
C SER A 29 5.25 12.86 -1.66
N LEU A 30 5.18 12.58 -2.95
CA LEU A 30 5.08 11.20 -3.46
C LEU A 30 6.31 10.37 -3.12
N ASP A 31 7.50 10.98 -3.06
CA ASP A 31 8.73 10.29 -2.69
C ASP A 31 8.75 9.87 -1.21
N GLU A 32 8.16 10.66 -0.32
CA GLU A 32 7.96 10.29 1.08
C GLU A 32 7.02 9.07 1.18
N LEU A 33 5.86 9.11 0.51
CA LEU A 33 4.92 7.99 0.46
C LEU A 33 5.57 6.71 -0.09
N LYS A 34 6.30 6.85 -1.21
CA LYS A 34 7.02 5.76 -1.85
C LYS A 34 8.07 5.14 -0.92
N THR A 35 8.82 5.97 -0.22
CA THR A 35 9.89 5.52 0.68
C THR A 35 9.28 4.75 1.84
N ILE A 36 8.24 5.28 2.49
CA ILE A 36 7.55 4.60 3.60
C ILE A 36 6.97 3.26 3.15
N MET A 37 6.24 3.21 2.03
CA MET A 37 5.64 1.97 1.55
C MET A 37 6.71 0.91 1.21
N ARG A 38 7.84 1.32 0.61
CA ARG A 38 8.96 0.41 0.34
C ARG A 38 9.66 -0.09 1.60
N SER A 39 9.81 0.76 2.61
CA SER A 39 10.35 0.36 3.92
C SER A 39 9.50 -0.71 4.59
N LEU A 40 8.20 -0.72 4.31
CA LEU A 40 7.22 -1.69 4.82
C LEU A 40 7.00 -2.86 3.85
N ALA A 41 7.99 -3.14 2.99
CA ALA A 41 7.99 -4.22 2.01
C ALA A 41 6.85 -4.18 0.97
N MET A 42 6.14 -3.06 0.83
CA MET A 42 5.15 -2.87 -0.24
C MET A 42 5.81 -2.27 -1.49
N SER A 43 5.29 -2.63 -2.66
CA SER A 43 5.81 -2.17 -3.95
C SER A 43 4.77 -1.40 -4.76
N PRO A 44 4.34 -0.21 -4.31
CA PRO A 44 3.35 0.58 -5.03
C PRO A 44 3.94 1.12 -6.34
N THR A 45 3.09 1.20 -7.36
CA THR A 45 3.45 1.82 -8.64
C THR A 45 3.34 3.35 -8.58
N GLN A 46 4.04 4.05 -9.48
CA GLN A 46 3.97 5.52 -9.56
C GLN A 46 2.56 6.05 -9.79
N ALA A 47 1.75 5.29 -10.54
CA ALA A 47 0.35 5.64 -10.82
C ALA A 47 -0.51 5.52 -9.56
N GLU A 48 -0.34 4.46 -8.78
CA GLU A 48 -1.05 4.27 -7.51
C GLU A 48 -0.69 5.33 -6.49
N LEU A 49 0.61 5.63 -6.33
CA LEU A 49 1.07 6.70 -5.45
C LEU A 49 0.40 8.03 -5.79
N LYS A 50 0.38 8.41 -7.08
CA LYS A 50 -0.30 9.62 -7.54
C LYS A 50 -1.79 9.60 -7.20
N GLN A 51 -2.45 8.48 -7.42
CA GLN A 51 -3.88 8.32 -7.13
C GLN A 51 -4.17 8.47 -5.63
N TYR A 52 -3.39 7.82 -4.76
CA TYR A 52 -3.54 7.93 -3.31
C TYR A 52 -3.35 9.37 -2.84
N PHE A 53 -2.36 10.05 -3.41
CA PHE A 53 -2.06 11.44 -3.09
C PHE A 53 -3.16 12.41 -3.55
N GLN A 54 -3.70 12.21 -4.76
CA GLN A 54 -4.81 13.01 -5.30
C GLN A 54 -6.11 12.77 -4.54
N GLN A 55 -6.42 11.54 -4.17
CA GLN A 55 -7.62 11.21 -3.39
C GLN A 55 -7.66 11.90 -2.02
N LYS A 56 -6.48 12.17 -1.43
CA LYS A 56 -6.34 12.81 -0.12
C LYS A 56 -6.02 14.31 -0.21
N GLY A 57 -6.16 14.93 -1.37
CA GLY A 57 -6.01 16.38 -1.53
C GLY A 57 -4.56 16.89 -1.45
N GLY A 58 -3.57 16.03 -1.72
CA GLY A 58 -2.16 16.41 -1.78
C GLY A 58 -1.42 16.44 -0.44
N LYS A 59 -2.03 15.91 0.63
CA LYS A 59 -1.41 15.75 1.94
C LYS A 59 -2.03 14.55 2.65
N LEU A 60 -1.22 13.64 3.19
CA LEU A 60 -1.73 12.50 3.97
C LEU A 60 -1.36 12.63 5.44
N SER A 61 -2.38 12.53 6.30
CA SER A 61 -2.17 12.28 7.72
C SER A 61 -1.78 10.82 7.95
N PHE A 62 -1.32 10.48 9.17
CA PHE A 62 -1.07 9.09 9.52
C PHE A 62 -2.33 8.21 9.37
N ALA A 63 -3.51 8.74 9.72
CA ALA A 63 -4.77 8.03 9.55
C ALA A 63 -5.09 7.76 8.06
N ASP A 64 -4.82 8.73 7.19
CA ASP A 64 -5.00 8.56 5.74
C ASP A 64 -3.98 7.58 5.15
N PHE A 65 -2.76 7.59 5.67
CA PHE A 65 -1.74 6.62 5.29
C PHE A 65 -2.17 5.19 5.61
N LEU A 66 -2.72 4.92 6.80
CA LEU A 66 -3.25 3.60 7.15
C LEU A 66 -4.37 3.14 6.22
N ASP A 67 -5.24 4.05 5.81
CA ASP A 67 -6.33 3.79 4.86
C ASP A 67 -5.79 3.45 3.46
N VAL A 68 -4.74 4.14 3.02
CA VAL A 68 -4.02 3.85 1.77
C VAL A 68 -3.34 2.49 1.84
N MET A 69 -2.64 2.18 2.93
CA MET A 69 -1.96 0.89 3.13
C MET A 69 -2.95 -0.28 3.10
N HIS A 70 -4.09 -0.13 3.77
CA HIS A 70 -5.15 -1.14 3.75
C HIS A 70 -5.71 -1.31 2.32
N SER A 71 -6.04 -0.20 1.66
CA SER A 71 -6.57 -0.22 0.29
C SER A 71 -5.59 -0.83 -0.71
N HIS A 72 -4.28 -0.61 -0.53
CA HIS A 72 -3.24 -1.22 -1.36
C HIS A 72 -3.12 -2.73 -1.10
N SER A 73 -3.08 -3.15 0.16
CA SER A 73 -2.99 -4.56 0.54
C SER A 73 -4.17 -5.39 0.00
N VAL A 74 -5.39 -4.84 0.02
CA VAL A 74 -6.57 -5.51 -0.56
C VAL A 74 -6.41 -5.67 -2.09
N LYS A 75 -5.90 -4.65 -2.79
CA LYS A 75 -5.67 -4.73 -4.25
C LYS A 75 -4.60 -5.75 -4.61
N GLU A 76 -3.51 -5.82 -3.85
CA GLU A 76 -2.47 -6.83 -4.06
C GLU A 76 -3.01 -8.25 -3.87
N LYS A 77 -3.81 -8.49 -2.82
CA LYS A 77 -4.44 -9.80 -2.58
C LYS A 77 -5.38 -10.22 -3.71
N VAL A 78 -6.25 -9.31 -4.17
CA VAL A 78 -7.17 -9.60 -5.29
C VAL A 78 -6.39 -9.93 -6.56
N SER A 79 -5.30 -9.21 -6.85
CA SER A 79 -4.45 -9.50 -8.00
C SER A 79 -3.82 -10.90 -7.92
N GLN A 80 -3.32 -11.28 -6.75
CA GLN A 80 -2.76 -12.61 -6.51
C GLN A 80 -3.80 -13.73 -6.68
N GLU A 81 -4.99 -13.58 -6.09
CA GLU A 81 -6.07 -14.56 -6.22
C GLU A 81 -6.50 -14.78 -7.67
N VAL A 82 -6.58 -13.70 -8.46
CA VAL A 82 -6.89 -13.80 -9.89
C VAL A 82 -5.79 -14.56 -10.64
N MET A 83 -4.52 -14.25 -10.39
CA MET A 83 -3.40 -14.96 -11.01
C MET A 83 -3.36 -16.44 -10.62
N ASP A 84 -3.64 -16.76 -9.37
CA ASP A 84 -3.70 -18.13 -8.87
C ASP A 84 -4.92 -18.89 -9.44
N ALA A 85 -6.07 -18.24 -9.59
CA ALA A 85 -7.24 -18.83 -10.25
C ALA A 85 -6.97 -19.13 -11.73
N PHE A 86 -6.26 -18.24 -12.44
CA PHE A 86 -5.81 -18.51 -13.81
C PHE A 86 -4.85 -19.69 -13.87
N ARG A 87 -3.89 -19.79 -12.94
CA ARG A 87 -2.95 -20.93 -12.86
C ARG A 87 -3.66 -22.24 -12.51
N ALA A 88 -4.63 -22.20 -11.61
CA ALA A 88 -5.41 -23.37 -11.19
C ALA A 88 -6.37 -23.85 -12.30
N SER A 89 -6.84 -22.94 -13.16
CA SER A 89 -7.70 -23.27 -14.31
C SER A 89 -6.93 -23.82 -15.52
N ASP A 90 -5.62 -23.55 -15.62
CA ASP A 90 -4.77 -24.11 -16.69
C ASP A 90 -4.24 -25.51 -16.35
N TRP A 91 -5.16 -26.47 -16.18
CA TRP A 91 -4.82 -27.88 -15.95
C TRP A 91 -4.16 -28.56 -17.16
N ASN A 92 -4.17 -27.93 -18.34
CA ASN A 92 -3.68 -28.50 -19.60
C ASN A 92 -2.41 -27.83 -20.15
N ARG A 93 -1.81 -26.83 -19.48
CA ARG A 93 -0.62 -26.09 -20.00
C ARG A 93 -0.76 -25.72 -21.49
N SER A 94 -1.95 -25.32 -21.93
CA SER A 94 -2.21 -25.16 -23.38
C SER A 94 -1.81 -23.78 -23.89
N GLY A 95 -1.55 -22.80 -23.02
CA GLY A 95 -1.05 -21.49 -23.43
C GLY A 95 -2.00 -20.65 -24.29
N THR A 96 -3.28 -20.99 -24.38
CA THR A 96 -4.32 -20.20 -25.06
C THR A 96 -5.64 -20.34 -24.32
N ILE A 97 -6.26 -19.18 -24.04
CA ILE A 97 -7.69 -19.02 -23.66
C ILE A 97 -8.57 -19.15 -24.90
#